data_AF-A0A4R5V1L4-F1
#
_entry.id   AF-A0A4R5V1L4-F1
#
_cell.length_a   1.000
_cell.length_b   1.000
_cell.length_c   1.000
_cell.angle_alpha   90.00
_cell.angle_beta   90.00
_cell.angle_gamma   90.00
#
_symmetry.space_group_name_H-M   'P 1'
#
loop_
_entity.id
_entity.type
_entity.pdbx_description
1 polymer ?
#
loop_
_entity_poly.entity_id
_entity_poly.type
_entity_poly.pdbx_seq_one_letter_code
_entity_poly.pdbx_strand_id
1 'polypeptide(L)'
;MSRLLVCTTLIVLAIPANAETLAMDCVLPLRPALSASPALLNEYGDDIRAEFNAYFDEAQTYLNCLAGASASAQAEVRLVLDAYREMFQ
;
A
#
# COMPACT_ATOMS: atom_id res chain seq x y z
N MET A 1 -28.31 43.03 25.67
CA MET A 1 -28.01 42.78 24.25
C MET A 1 -26.54 42.43 24.12
N SER A 2 -26.20 41.16 23.99
CA SER A 2 -24.98 40.74 23.27
C SER A 2 -25.14 39.26 22.95
N ARG A 3 -25.33 38.94 21.66
CA ARG A 3 -25.63 37.60 21.18
C ARG A 3 -24.33 36.80 21.15
N LEU A 4 -24.23 35.80 22.02
CA LEU A 4 -23.18 34.79 21.96
C LEU A 4 -23.37 33.98 20.66
N LEU A 5 -22.54 34.28 19.67
CA LEU A 5 -22.46 33.51 18.44
C LEU A 5 -21.73 32.19 18.78
N VAL A 6 -22.51 31.13 19.00
CA VAL A 6 -21.98 29.77 19.11
C VAL A 6 -21.61 29.33 17.69
N CYS A 7 -20.33 29.45 17.36
CA CYS A 7 -19.78 28.96 16.11
C CYS A 7 -19.51 27.45 16.28
N THR A 8 -20.51 26.63 15.99
CA THR A 8 -20.41 25.16 16.01
C THR A 8 -19.52 24.72 14.85
N THR A 9 -18.21 24.65 15.08
CA THR A 9 -17.28 24.00 14.16
C THR A 9 -17.53 22.50 14.21
N LEU A 10 -18.29 21.97 13.24
CA LEU A 10 -18.34 20.54 12.95
C LEU A 10 -16.95 20.10 12.49
N ILE A 11 -16.16 19.56 13.42
CA ILE A 11 -14.95 18.81 13.10
C ILE A 11 -15.45 17.46 12.56
N VAL A 12 -15.50 17.34 11.24
CA VAL A 12 -15.65 16.04 10.58
C VAL A 12 -14.36 15.28 10.88
N LEU A 13 -14.42 14.40 11.88
CA LEU A 13 -13.41 13.35 12.07
C LEU A 13 -13.45 12.49 10.81
N ALA A 14 -12.56 12.77 9.86
CA ALA A 14 -12.29 11.88 8.74
C ALA A 14 -11.69 10.61 9.34
N ILE A 15 -12.55 9.66 9.71
CA ILE A 15 -12.11 8.29 9.96
C ILE A 15 -11.57 7.83 8.60
N PRO A 16 -10.28 7.50 8.46
CA PRO A 16 -9.82 6.90 7.23
C PRO A 16 -10.60 5.60 7.10
N ALA A 17 -11.52 5.56 6.13
CA ALA A 17 -12.00 4.31 5.60
C ALA A 17 -10.77 3.65 4.98
N ASN A 18 -10.04 2.88 5.77
CA ASN A 18 -8.97 2.04 5.26
C ASN A 18 -9.69 1.03 4.38
N ALA A 19 -9.71 1.30 3.07
CA ALA A 19 -10.10 0.29 2.11
C ALA A 19 -9.27 -0.95 2.42
N GLU A 20 -9.94 -2.08 2.68
CA GLU A 20 -9.23 -3.33 2.92
C GLU A 20 -8.45 -3.67 1.67
N THR A 21 -7.13 -3.62 1.78
CA THR A 21 -6.24 -4.12 0.74
C THR A 21 -6.11 -5.61 0.94
N LEU A 22 -6.41 -6.40 -0.09
CA LEU A 22 -6.18 -7.83 -0.09
C LEU A 22 -4.90 -8.14 -0.87
N ALA A 23 -4.27 -9.27 -0.58
CA ALA A 23 -3.06 -9.69 -1.29
C ALA A 23 -3.30 -9.85 -2.82
N MET A 24 -4.54 -10.16 -3.22
CA MET A 24 -4.95 -10.26 -4.62
C MET A 24 -5.01 -8.91 -5.36
N ASP A 25 -5.03 -7.79 -4.62
CA ASP A 25 -4.99 -6.45 -5.20
C ASP A 25 -3.55 -6.01 -5.53
N CYS A 26 -2.55 -6.73 -5.03
CA CYS A 26 -1.15 -6.40 -5.21
C CYS A 26 -0.58 -7.04 -6.49
N VAL A 27 -0.13 -6.20 -7.42
CA VAL A 27 0.42 -6.64 -8.71
C VAL A 27 1.94 -6.76 -8.63
N LEU A 28 2.46 -7.97 -8.86
CA LEU A 28 3.89 -8.19 -8.96
C LEU A 28 4.42 -7.61 -10.29
N PRO A 29 5.46 -6.77 -10.29
CA PRO A 29 6.02 -6.21 -11.51
C PRO A 29 6.68 -7.26 -12.39
N LEU A 30 6.74 -6.98 -13.69
CA LEU A 30 7.42 -7.84 -14.65
C LEU A 30 8.94 -7.69 -14.50
N ARG A 31 9.63 -8.81 -14.30
CA ARG A 31 11.09 -8.82 -14.18
C ARG A 31 11.75 -8.47 -15.52
N PRO A 32 12.75 -7.58 -15.54
CA PRO A 32 13.56 -7.32 -16.75
C PRO A 32 14.50 -8.49 -17.06
N ALA A 33 15.07 -8.50 -18.27
CA ALA A 33 16.09 -9.47 -18.64
C ALA A 33 17.37 -9.24 -17.81
N LEU A 34 17.87 -10.30 -17.16
CA LEU A 34 19.04 -10.20 -16.27
C LEU A 34 20.39 -10.34 -16.99
N SER A 35 20.36 -10.53 -18.30
CA SER A 35 21.54 -10.68 -19.13
C SER A 35 21.42 -9.80 -20.37
N ALA A 36 22.51 -9.08 -20.67
CA ALA A 36 22.68 -8.33 -21.90
C ALA A 36 24.12 -8.52 -22.37
N SER A 37 24.31 -8.65 -23.69
CA SER A 37 25.65 -8.70 -24.26
C SER A 37 26.34 -7.34 -24.13
N PRO A 38 27.68 -7.27 -24.13
CA PRO A 38 28.39 -5.98 -24.13
C PRO A 38 27.98 -5.07 -25.30
N ALA A 39 27.69 -5.65 -26.47
CA ALA A 39 27.21 -4.91 -27.62
C ALA A 39 25.83 -4.26 -27.35
N LEU A 40 24.89 -5.02 -26.77
CA LEU A 40 23.58 -4.50 -26.38
C LEU A 40 23.68 -3.43 -25.29
N LEU A 41 24.56 -3.60 -24.30
CA LEU A 41 24.77 -2.59 -23.26
C LEU A 41 25.37 -1.29 -23.82
N ASN A 42 26.24 -1.40 -24.83
CA ASN A 42 26.83 -0.24 -25.48
C ASN A 42 25.83 0.51 -26.35
N GLU A 43 24.91 -0.20 -27.00
CA GLU A 43 23.92 0.38 -27.92
C GLU A 43 22.64 0.85 -27.20
N TYR A 44 22.16 0.10 -26.20
CA TYR A 44 20.86 0.28 -25.54
C TYR A 44 20.98 0.45 -24.01
N GLY A 45 22.15 0.83 -23.49
CA GLY A 45 22.40 0.86 -22.06
C GLY A 45 21.45 1.75 -21.25
N ASP A 46 21.00 2.86 -21.83
CA ASP A 46 20.06 3.78 -21.19
C ASP A 46 18.64 3.18 -21.11
N ASP A 47 18.18 2.54 -22.19
CA ASP A 47 16.87 1.86 -22.21
C ASP A 47 16.84 0.68 -21.23
N ILE A 48 17.90 -0.13 -21.23
CA ILE A 48 18.05 -1.25 -20.28
C ILE A 48 18.06 -0.71 -18.84
N ARG A 49 18.75 0.41 -18.57
CA ARG A 49 18.74 1.02 -17.24
C ARG A 49 17.35 1.52 -16.87
N ALA A 50 16.61 2.11 -17.81
CA ALA A 50 15.26 2.58 -17.59
C ALA A 50 14.30 1.42 -17.23
N GLU A 51 14.41 0.27 -17.90
CA GLU A 51 13.63 -0.94 -17.56
C GLU A 51 13.88 -1.40 -16.13
N PHE A 52 15.14 -1.44 -15.70
CA PHE A 52 15.49 -1.82 -14.32
C PHE A 52 14.96 -0.81 -13.30
N ASN A 53 15.09 0.49 -13.58
CA ASN A 53 14.56 1.53 -12.70
C ASN A 53 13.03 1.42 -12.56
N ALA A 54 12.32 1.23 -13.67
CA ALA A 54 10.88 1.02 -13.66
C ALA A 54 10.49 -0.20 -12.81
N TYR A 55 11.19 -1.33 -12.98
CA TYR A 55 10.98 -2.51 -12.15
C TYR A 55 11.17 -2.22 -10.64
N PHE A 56 12.17 -1.44 -10.26
CA PHE A 56 12.40 -1.13 -8.84
C PHE A 56 11.32 -0.23 -8.25
N ASP A 57 10.86 0.77 -8.99
CA ASP A 57 9.76 1.64 -8.55
C ASP A 57 8.45 0.86 -8.39
N GLU A 58 8.14 -0.01 -9.36
CA GLU A 58 6.98 -0.89 -9.31
C GLU A 58 7.10 -1.94 -8.21
N ALA A 59 8.30 -2.48 -7.96
CA ALA A 59 8.55 -3.43 -6.89
C ALA A 59 8.31 -2.80 -5.51
N GLN A 60 8.72 -1.54 -5.33
CA GLN A 60 8.43 -0.81 -4.09
C GLN A 60 6.92 -0.60 -3.91
N THR A 61 6.22 -0.29 -5.00
CA THR A 61 4.75 -0.15 -5.01
C THR A 61 4.07 -1.46 -4.60
N TYR A 62 4.52 -2.59 -5.16
CA TYR A 62 4.04 -3.92 -4.82
C TYR A 62 4.26 -4.27 -3.34
N LEU A 63 5.46 -4.01 -2.81
CA LEU A 63 5.77 -4.30 -1.41
C LEU A 63 4.94 -3.43 -0.44
N ASN A 64 4.71 -2.17 -0.78
CA ASN A 64 3.84 -1.29 0.00
C ASN A 64 2.39 -1.80 0.02
N CYS A 65 1.89 -2.30 -1.12
CA CYS A 65 0.58 -2.93 -1.19
C CYS A 65 0.50 -4.16 -0.27
N LEU A 66 1.51 -5.05 -0.33
CA LEU A 66 1.54 -6.25 0.52
C LEU A 66 1.60 -5.90 2.02
N ALA A 67 2.29 -4.83 2.39
CA ALA A 67 2.32 -4.34 3.77
C ALA A 67 0.91 -3.91 4.21
N GLY A 68 0.17 -3.20 3.35
CA GLY A 68 -1.24 -2.87 3.57
C GLY A 68 -2.09 -4.13 3.75
N ALA A 69 -1.95 -5.10 2.86
CA ALA A 69 -2.72 -6.34 2.92
C ALA A 69 -2.44 -7.17 4.18
N SER A 70 -1.18 -7.21 4.60
CA SER A 70 -0.80 -7.83 5.87
C SER A 70 -1.46 -7.13 7.06
N ALA A 71 -1.49 -5.79 7.07
CA ALA A 71 -2.14 -5.02 8.11
C ALA A 71 -3.67 -5.27 8.16
N SER A 72 -4.34 -5.33 7.01
CA SER A 72 -5.76 -5.67 6.91
C SER A 72 -6.05 -7.05 7.48
N ALA A 73 -5.29 -8.08 7.08
CA ALA A 73 -5.46 -9.43 7.62
C ALA A 73 -5.22 -9.50 9.12
N GLN A 74 -4.21 -8.79 9.63
CA GLN A 74 -3.93 -8.74 11.08
C GLN A 74 -5.07 -8.04 11.87
N ALA A 75 -5.69 -7.02 11.29
CA ALA A 75 -6.82 -6.33 11.90
C ALA A 75 -8.03 -7.25 12.06
N GLU A 76 -8.36 -8.02 11.02
CA GLU A 76 -9.45 -9.00 11.05
C GLU A 76 -9.20 -10.09 12.11
N VAL A 77 -7.98 -10.64 12.15
CA VAL A 77 -7.61 -11.64 13.18
C VAL A 77 -7.75 -11.08 14.59
N ARG A 78 -7.35 -9.81 14.82
CA ARG A 78 -7.55 -9.15 16.12
C ARG A 78 -9.01 -9.01 16.47
N LEU A 79 -9.84 -8.56 15.53
CA LEU A 79 -11.28 -8.40 15.73
C LEU A 79 -11.91 -9.73 16.19
N VAL A 80 -11.58 -10.84 15.52
CA VAL A 80 -12.10 -12.17 15.89
C VAL A 80 -11.58 -12.63 17.26
N LEU A 81 -10.31 -12.38 17.57
CA LEU A 81 -9.73 -12.73 18.88
C LEU A 81 -10.36 -11.96 20.03
N ASP A 82 -10.63 -10.66 19.84
CA ASP A 82 -11.26 -9.83 20.86
C ASP A 82 -12.72 -10.23 21.08
N ALA A 83 -13.46 -10.51 20.00
CA ALA A 83 -14.81 -11.07 20.10
C ALA A 83 -14.82 -12.41 20.85
N TYR A 84 -13.86 -13.30 20.57
CA TYR A 84 -13.74 -14.57 21.30
C TYR A 84 -13.49 -14.35 22.80
N ARG A 85 -12.60 -13.41 23.15
CA ARG A 85 -12.32 -13.07 24.55
C ARG A 85 -13.58 -12.56 25.25
N GLU A 86 -14.34 -11.67 24.63
CA GLU A 86 -15.58 -11.14 25.20
C GLU A 86 -16.63 -12.22 25.46
N MET A 87 -16.69 -13.26 24.61
CA MET A 87 -17.66 -14.36 24.78
C MET A 87 -17.33 -15.32 25.93
N PHE A 88 -16.05 -15.46 26.30
CA PHE A 88 -15.59 -16.53 27.19
C PHE A 88 -14.72 -16.03 28.36
N GLN A 89 -14.80 -14.75 28.70
CA GLN A 89 -14.19 -14.15 29.89
C GLN A 89 -15.16 -14.05 31.06
#